data_AF-A0A8T4Y0P4-F1
#
_entry.id   AF-A0A8T4Y0P4-F1
#
_cell.length_a   1.000
_cell.length_b   1.000
_cell.length_c   1.000
_cell.angle_alpha   90.00
_cell.angle_beta   90.00
_cell.angle_gamma   90.00
#
_symmetry.space_group_name_H-M   'P 1'
#
loop_
_entity.id
_entity.type
_entity.pdbx_description
1 polymer ?
#
loop_
_entity_poly.entity_id
_entity_poly.type
_entity_poly.pdbx_seq_one_letter_code
_entity_poly.pdbx_strand_id
1 'polypeptide(L)'
;MVNKKISISLPEELLKSINELSRQLSLTRSELIARILEEKLEMLTAGKNHKYPTVLWKLSTTGLLKLRSPRFLGRTLKGKWIVEEVET
;
A
#
# COMPACT_ATOMS: atom_id res chain seq x y z
N MET A 1 -9.44 10.73 11.91
CA MET A 1 -8.59 11.26 10.82
C MET A 1 -8.78 12.75 10.73
N VAL A 2 -7.71 13.53 10.58
CA VAL A 2 -7.81 14.99 10.38
C VAL A 2 -8.20 15.23 8.93
N ASN A 3 -9.39 15.81 8.70
CA ASN A 3 -9.86 16.10 7.35
C ASN A 3 -9.39 17.50 6.93
N LYS A 4 -8.75 17.62 5.75
CA LYS A 4 -8.34 18.91 5.18
C LYS A 4 -9.21 19.21 3.97
N LYS A 5 -9.93 20.34 4.01
CA LYS A 5 -10.74 20.80 2.89
C LYS A 5 -9.83 21.33 1.78
N ILE A 6 -10.05 20.84 0.56
CA ILE A 6 -9.44 21.35 -0.67
C ILE A 6 -10.55 21.88 -1.59
N SER A 7 -10.22 22.91 -2.38
CA SER A 7 -11.08 23.44 -3.43
C SER A 7 -10.43 23.15 -4.78
N ILE A 8 -11.18 22.58 -5.72
CA ILE A 8 -10.71 22.25 -7.06
C ILE A 8 -11.67 22.82 -8.09
N SER A 9 -11.14 23.25 -9.23
CA SER A 9 -11.95 23.62 -10.39
C SER A 9 -12.10 22.40 -11.29
N LEU A 10 -13.32 22.09 -11.73
CA LEU A 10 -13.63 20.96 -12.61
C LEU A 10 -14.43 21.45 -13.82
N PRO A 11 -14.31 20.80 -14.99
CA PRO A 11 -15.22 21.01 -16.10
C PRO A 11 -16.67 20.78 -15.67
N GLU A 12 -17.60 21.59 -16.19
CA GLU A 12 -19.00 21.55 -15.76
C GLU A 12 -19.67 20.20 -16.05
N GLU A 13 -19.37 19.61 -17.21
CA GLU A 13 -19.88 18.29 -17.62
C GLU A 13 -19.40 17.17 -16.69
N LEU A 14 -18.13 17.25 -16.24
CA LEU A 14 -17.58 16.32 -15.27
C LEU A 14 -18.28 16.46 -13.92
N LEU A 15 -18.55 17.69 -13.48
CA LEU A 15 -19.28 17.90 -12.23
C LEU A 15 -20.72 17.35 -12.30
N LYS A 16 -21.39 17.50 -13.44
CA LYS A 16 -22.73 16.92 -13.68
C LYS A 16 -22.73 15.41 -13.53
N SER A 17 -21.79 14.72 -14.20
CA SER A 17 -21.67 13.25 -14.09
C SER A 17 -21.33 12.78 -12.67
N ILE A 18 -20.47 13.48 -11.95
CA ILE A 18 -20.18 13.18 -10.53
C ILE A 18 -21.43 13.30 -9.67
N ASN A 19 -22.23 14.35 -9.86
CA ASN A 19 -23.46 14.56 -9.09
C ASN A 19 -24.52 13.48 -9.37
N GLU A 20 -24.65 13.07 -10.63
CA GLU A 20 -25.58 12.01 -11.02
C GLU A 20 -25.18 10.67 -10.40
N LEU A 21 -23.89 10.31 -10.48
CA LEU A 21 -23.37 9.08 -9.90
C LEU A 21 -23.43 9.08 -8.36
N SER A 22 -23.18 10.23 -7.73
CA SER A 22 -23.38 10.45 -6.28
C SER A 22 -24.82 10.16 -5.86
N ARG A 23 -25.81 10.61 -6.66
CA ARG A 23 -27.23 10.34 -6.42
C ARG A 23 -27.58 8.87 -6.59
N GLN A 24 -27.10 8.23 -7.65
CA GLN A 24 -27.33 6.80 -7.91
C GLN A 24 -26.80 5.91 -6.79
N LEU A 25 -25.61 6.24 -6.25
CA LEU A 25 -24.97 5.46 -5.19
C LEU A 25 -25.39 5.88 -3.77
N SER A 26 -26.24 6.90 -3.62
CA SER A 26 -26.63 7.49 -2.33
C SER A 26 -25.42 7.90 -1.46
N LEU A 27 -24.34 8.35 -2.10
CA LEU A 27 -23.12 8.81 -1.43
C LEU A 27 -23.03 10.33 -1.48
N THR A 28 -22.36 10.94 -0.51
CA THR A 28 -22.01 12.37 -0.63
C THR A 28 -20.95 12.57 -1.71
N ARG A 29 -20.93 13.74 -2.36
CA ARG A 29 -19.92 14.07 -3.38
C ARG A 29 -18.49 13.89 -2.86
N SER A 30 -18.23 14.33 -1.64
CA SER A 30 -16.92 14.20 -0.99
C SER A 30 -16.53 12.74 -0.75
N GLU A 31 -17.45 11.91 -0.30
CA GLU A 31 -17.20 10.49 -0.07
C GLU A 31 -16.94 9.75 -1.39
N LEU A 32 -17.75 10.03 -2.40
CA LEU A 32 -17.56 9.46 -3.74
C LEU A 32 -16.18 9.82 -4.30
N ILE A 33 -15.81 11.10 -4.27
CA ILE A 33 -14.51 11.56 -4.76
C ILE A 33 -13.38 10.93 -3.95
N ALA A 34 -13.50 10.85 -2.63
CA ALA A 34 -12.50 10.22 -1.78
C ALA A 34 -12.29 8.75 -2.15
N ARG A 35 -13.37 7.96 -2.32
CA ARG A 35 -13.26 6.55 -2.72
C ARG A 35 -12.61 6.36 -4.10
N ILE A 36 -12.98 7.19 -5.07
CA ILE A 36 -12.36 7.16 -6.41
C ILE A 36 -10.87 7.48 -6.31
N LEU A 37 -10.51 8.49 -5.52
CA LEU A 37 -9.11 8.86 -5.32
C LEU A 37 -8.33 7.75 -4.60
N GLU A 38 -8.90 7.14 -3.56
CA GLU A 38 -8.31 6.00 -2.86
C GLU A 38 -8.05 4.85 -3.82
N GLU A 39 -9.06 4.41 -4.57
CA GLU A 39 -8.94 3.32 -5.55
C GLU A 39 -7.85 3.61 -6.60
N LYS A 40 -7.85 4.82 -7.18
CA LYS A 40 -6.85 5.20 -8.19
C LYS A 40 -5.45 5.36 -7.61
N LEU A 41 -5.33 5.85 -6.38
CA LEU A 41 -4.03 6.00 -5.72
C LEU A 41 -3.50 4.66 -5.21
N GLU A 42 -4.35 3.75 -4.76
CA GLU A 42 -3.99 2.38 -4.41
C GLU A 42 -3.44 1.62 -5.61
N MET A 43 -4.05 1.79 -6.79
CA MET A 43 -3.47 1.25 -8.03
C MET A 43 -2.05 1.80 -8.30
N LEU A 44 -1.80 3.07 -7.97
CA LEU A 44 -0.48 3.69 -8.13
C LEU A 44 0.52 3.29 -7.04
N THR A 45 0.05 2.99 -5.82
CA THR A 45 0.92 2.60 -4.68
C THR A 45 1.13 1.09 -4.58
N ALA A 46 0.25 0.27 -5.15
CA ALA A 46 0.45 -1.17 -5.30
C ALA A 46 1.73 -1.50 -6.11
N GLY A 47 2.11 -0.62 -7.05
CA GLY A 47 3.41 -0.66 -7.74
C GLY A 47 4.57 0.01 -6.99
N LYS A 48 4.28 0.80 -5.95
CA LYS A 48 5.27 1.48 -5.09
C LYS A 48 5.55 0.72 -3.80
N ASN A 49 5.57 -0.61 -3.84
CA ASN A 49 6.47 -1.35 -2.96
C ASN A 49 7.90 -0.93 -3.34
N HIS A 50 8.34 0.20 -2.79
CA HIS A 50 9.66 0.76 -2.94
C HIS A 50 10.64 -0.21 -2.26
N LYS A 51 10.91 -1.32 -2.95
CA LYS A 51 12.02 -2.21 -2.65
C LYS A 51 13.25 -1.39 -2.99
N TYR A 52 13.77 -0.70 -1.98
CA TYR A 52 15.11 -0.14 -2.04
C TYR A 52 16.04 -1.22 -2.60
N PRO A 53 16.95 -0.88 -3.52
CA PRO A 53 17.86 -1.84 -4.13
C PRO A 53 18.96 -2.21 -3.13
N THR A 54 18.59 -2.72 -1.97
CA THR A 54 19.49 -3.37 -1.04
C THR A 54 19.52 -4.84 -1.43
N VAL A 55 20.71 -5.41 -1.66
CA VAL A 55 20.98 -6.80 -2.10
C VAL A 55 20.01 -7.87 -1.57
N LEU A 56 19.47 -7.64 -0.37
CA LEU A 56 18.40 -8.39 0.30
C LEU A 56 17.14 -8.67 -0.56
N TRP A 57 16.73 -7.80 -1.48
CA TRP A 57 15.51 -8.02 -2.27
C TRP A 57 15.63 -9.23 -3.22
N LYS A 58 16.82 -9.45 -3.78
CA LYS A 58 17.12 -10.61 -4.64
C LYS A 58 17.09 -11.94 -3.87
N LEU A 59 17.35 -11.92 -2.57
CA LEU A 59 17.35 -13.11 -1.73
C LEU A 59 15.93 -13.56 -1.34
N SER A 60 14.96 -12.65 -1.36
CA SER A 60 13.54 -12.98 -1.08
C SER A 60 12.82 -13.67 -2.23
N THR A 61 13.32 -13.52 -3.47
CA THR A 61 12.68 -14.07 -4.67
C THR A 61 13.05 -15.51 -4.94
N THR A 62 14.14 -16.01 -4.35
CA THR A 62 14.69 -17.35 -4.65
C THR A 62 14.65 -18.33 -3.47
N GLY A 63 14.03 -17.98 -2.34
CA GLY A 63 13.91 -18.88 -1.21
C GLY A 63 12.65 -18.60 -0.42
N LEU A 64 11.85 -19.64 -0.19
CA LEU A 64 10.71 -19.73 0.74
C LEU A 64 11.14 -19.54 2.21
N LEU A 65 12.04 -18.60 2.51
CA LEU A 65 12.62 -18.41 3.83
C LEU A 65 12.11 -17.10 4.42
N LYS A 66 11.19 -17.22 5.40
CA LYS A 66 10.89 -16.13 6.34
C LYS A 66 12.14 -15.88 7.19
N LEU A 67 12.91 -14.85 6.85
CA LEU A 67 13.98 -14.39 7.72
C LEU A 67 13.35 -13.72 8.96
N ARG A 68 13.74 -14.19 10.16
CA ARG A 68 13.35 -13.52 11.40
C ARG A 68 13.88 -12.09 11.39
N SER A 69 13.04 -11.16 11.86
CA SER A 69 13.38 -9.75 12.06
C SER A 69 14.79 -9.61 12.65
N PRO A 70 15.62 -8.67 12.17
CA PRO A 70 16.97 -8.46 12.69
C PRO A 70 16.86 -8.20 14.20
N ARG A 71 17.27 -9.18 15.00
CA ARG A 71 17.30 -8.99 16.45
C ARG A 71 18.54 -8.14 16.76
N PHE A 72 18.25 -6.90 17.15
CA PHE A 72 19.07 -5.94 17.90
C PHE A 72 20.59 -6.20 17.95
N LEU A 73 21.36 -5.25 17.41
CA LEU A 73 22.82 -5.20 17.48
C LEU A 73 23.29 -5.41 18.93
N GLY A 74 23.92 -6.57 19.20
CA GLY A 74 24.45 -6.90 20.53
C GLY A 74 24.45 -8.38 20.89
N ARG A 75 23.73 -9.24 20.17
CA ARG A 75 23.79 -10.70 20.36
C ARG A 75 24.58 -11.36 19.24
N THR A 76 25.86 -11.62 19.48
CA THR A 76 26.64 -12.59 18.70
C THR A 76 26.14 -13.99 19.05
N LEU A 77 25.41 -14.62 18.12
CA LEU A 77 25.05 -16.03 18.26
C LEU A 77 26.32 -16.86 18.12
N LYS A 78 26.83 -17.40 19.24
CA LYS A 78 27.99 -18.30 19.29
C LYS A 78 27.58 -19.74 18.93
N GLY A 79 26.97 -19.93 17.76
CA GLY A 79 26.47 -21.23 17.33
C GLY A 79 26.54 -21.41 15.82
N LYS A 80 26.56 -22.66 15.37
CA LYS A 80 26.41 -22.99 13.95
C LYS A 80 24.98 -22.64 13.52
N TRP A 81 24.84 -22.16 12.29
CA TRP A 81 23.53 -21.92 11.69
C TRP A 81 22.74 -23.23 11.66
N ILE A 82 21.50 -23.19 12.16
CA ILE A 82 20.55 -24.30 12.08
C ILE A 82 19.51 -23.88 11.05
N VAL A 83 19.35 -24.70 10.01
CA VAL A 83 18.27 -24.56 9.03
C VAL A 83 17.09 -25.35 9.57
N GLU A 84 15.96 -24.68 9.82
CA GLU A 84 14.71 -25.31 10.22
C GLU A 84 13.83 -25.46 8.98
N GLU A 85 13.41 -26.69 8.67
CA GLU A 85 12.40 -26.95 7.65
C GLU A 85 11.01 -26.68 8.23
N VAL A 86 10.12 -26.09 7.43
CA VAL A 86 8.74 -25.79 7.82
C VAL A 86 7.83 -26.75 7.09
N GLU A 87 7.09 -27.57 7.83
CA GLU A 87 6.05 -28.43 7.27
C GLU A 87 4.84 -27.58 6.80
N THR A 88 4.36 -27.88 5.59
CA THR A 88 3.20 -27.26 4.91
C THR A 88 1.87 -27.66 5.51
#